data_AF-A0A8H3HYI0-F1
#
_entry.id   AF-A0A8H3HYI0-F1
#
_cell.length_a   1.000
_cell.length_b   1.000
_cell.length_c   1.000
_cell.angle_alpha   90.00
_cell.angle_beta   90.00
_cell.angle_gamma   90.00
#
_symmetry.space_group_name_H-M   'P 1'
#
loop_
_entity.id
_entity.type
_entity.pdbx_description
1 polymer ?
#
loop_
_entity_poly.entity_id
_entity_poly.type
_entity_poly.pdbx_seq_one_letter_code
_entity_poly.pdbx_strand_id
1 'polypeptide(L)'
;MAIISEEIGDIFSAPPKSILIHACNARGAWGSGVAVAFKQKYPYAFRKYNARCLSPPTGSKISIKQHQANVVGTTLLIPPPKATNQRQVSKTPHYIACLFTSLDYGKRVSPPEEILKNTGNALKDLAKQVAEIRELREEMGNCHAVRINSGRFGVDWQKTKAVLQGGDLDITVVRPEGEDKADEAGGKLEQPPAKGEKAKGKTLPTGINTRGCNGRASIRASAESSFEKQMRGVKRKVGKDPDDGDEHREDMQGQALARTHPGIAKRRKKMDLDR
;
A
#
# COMPACT_ATOMS: atom_id res chain seq x y z
N MET A 1 15.29 10.29 -20.25
CA MET A 1 14.44 11.12 -19.38
C MET A 1 13.01 10.70 -19.63
N ALA A 2 12.23 10.54 -18.58
CA ALA A 2 10.81 10.20 -18.67
C ALA A 2 9.98 11.36 -19.22
N ILE A 3 8.92 11.03 -19.95
CA ILE A 3 7.92 11.99 -20.40
C ILE A 3 6.89 12.17 -19.30
N ILE A 4 6.69 13.42 -18.86
CA ILE A 4 5.67 13.81 -17.89
C ILE A 4 4.65 14.71 -18.56
N SER A 5 3.44 14.19 -18.76
CA SER A 5 2.28 14.95 -19.22
C SER A 5 1.41 15.36 -18.04
N GLU A 6 0.65 16.45 -18.17
CA GLU A 6 -0.34 16.88 -17.17
C GLU A 6 -1.72 16.99 -17.84
N GLU A 7 -2.75 16.46 -17.19
CA GLU A 7 -4.14 16.50 -17.66
C GLU A 7 -5.12 16.78 -16.51
N ILE A 8 -6.26 17.38 -16.84
CA ILE A 8 -7.33 17.62 -15.86
C ILE A 8 -8.25 16.40 -15.81
N GLY A 9 -8.53 15.88 -14.61
CA GLY A 9 -9.45 14.75 -14.46
C GLY A 9 -9.48 14.11 -13.07
N ASP A 10 -10.10 12.93 -12.99
CA ASP A 10 -10.04 12.02 -11.85
C ASP A 10 -9.04 10.90 -12.13
N ILE A 11 -7.99 10.79 -11.32
CA ILE A 11 -6.99 9.71 -11.42
C ILE A 11 -7.62 8.31 -11.39
N PHE A 12 -8.76 8.16 -10.72
CA PHE A 12 -9.44 6.87 -10.62
C PHE A 12 -10.22 6.49 -11.89
N SER A 13 -10.31 7.38 -12.87
CA SER A 13 -10.89 7.15 -14.19
C SER A 13 -9.86 6.69 -15.21
N ALA A 14 -8.62 6.43 -14.79
CA ALA A 14 -7.59 5.86 -15.66
C ALA A 14 -8.08 4.54 -16.31
N PRO A 15 -7.50 4.14 -17.45
CA PRO A 15 -7.85 2.87 -18.09
C PRO A 15 -7.59 1.66 -17.18
N PRO A 16 -8.37 0.57 -17.29
CA PRO A 16 -8.07 -0.69 -16.59
C PRO A 16 -6.61 -1.13 -16.75
N LYS A 17 -6.07 -1.79 -15.72
CA LYS A 17 -4.68 -2.26 -15.65
C LYS A 17 -3.61 -1.15 -15.59
N SER A 18 -4.00 0.12 -15.57
CA SER A 18 -3.08 1.24 -15.30
C SER A 18 -2.51 1.18 -13.89
N ILE A 19 -1.38 1.85 -13.69
CA ILE A 19 -0.70 1.98 -12.40
C ILE A 19 -1.04 3.35 -11.81
N LEU A 20 -1.73 3.37 -10.67
CA LEU A 20 -2.05 4.60 -9.95
C LEU A 20 -0.99 4.84 -8.86
N ILE A 21 -0.20 5.88 -9.06
CA ILE A 21 0.92 6.26 -8.20
C ILE A 21 0.45 7.32 -7.20
N HIS A 22 0.79 7.12 -5.93
CA HIS A 22 0.66 8.15 -4.91
C HIS A 22 1.77 8.08 -3.86
N ALA A 23 2.09 9.24 -3.27
CA ALA A 23 3.04 9.33 -2.17
C ALA A 23 2.41 8.91 -0.84
N CYS A 24 3.17 8.16 -0.06
CA CYS A 24 2.76 7.53 1.20
C CYS A 24 3.76 7.79 2.31
N ASN A 25 3.25 7.79 3.55
CA ASN A 25 4.05 7.62 4.75
C ASN A 25 4.29 6.13 5.03
N ALA A 26 5.29 5.80 5.84
CA ALA A 26 5.57 4.44 6.28
C ALA A 26 4.86 4.04 7.59
N ARG A 27 3.93 4.84 8.13
CA ARG A 27 3.15 4.51 9.35
C ARG A 27 1.89 3.68 9.09
N GLY A 28 1.59 3.34 7.84
CA GLY A 28 0.40 2.58 7.50
C GLY A 28 -0.90 3.38 7.56
N ALA A 29 -0.83 4.71 7.35
CA ALA A 29 -1.97 5.61 7.46
C ALA A 29 -2.35 6.29 6.13
N TRP A 30 -3.58 6.04 5.67
CA TRP A 30 -4.26 6.78 4.59
C TRP A 30 -5.42 7.59 5.16
N GLY A 31 -5.11 8.70 5.83
CA GLY A 31 -6.07 9.46 6.64
C GLY A 31 -6.38 10.87 6.15
N SER A 32 -5.73 11.37 5.10
CA SER A 32 -5.98 12.73 4.59
C SER A 32 -5.66 12.86 3.10
N GLY A 33 -6.20 13.91 2.47
CA GLY A 33 -5.98 14.20 1.05
C GLY A 33 -6.46 13.06 0.15
N VAL A 34 -5.78 12.89 -0.99
CA VAL A 34 -6.09 11.84 -1.97
C VAL A 34 -6.07 10.43 -1.36
N ALA A 35 -5.26 10.19 -0.31
CA ALA A 35 -5.14 8.88 0.31
C ALA A 35 -6.47 8.39 0.92
N VAL A 36 -7.37 9.30 1.35
CA VAL A 36 -8.72 8.93 1.81
C VAL A 36 -9.54 8.34 0.66
N ALA A 37 -9.48 8.97 -0.52
CA ALA A 37 -10.18 8.48 -1.71
C ALA A 37 -9.61 7.13 -2.18
N PHE A 38 -8.28 6.96 -2.16
CA PHE A 38 -7.63 5.66 -2.41
C PHE A 38 -8.11 4.59 -1.41
N LYS A 39 -8.21 4.92 -0.12
CA LYS A 39 -8.68 3.99 0.91
C LYS A 39 -10.12 3.55 0.68
N GLN A 40 -10.99 4.49 0.29
CA GLN A 40 -12.40 4.23 0.02
C GLN A 40 -12.61 3.39 -1.25
N LYS A 41 -11.93 3.74 -2.35
CA LYS A 41 -12.06 3.02 -3.63
C LYS A 41 -11.28 1.70 -3.65
N TYR A 42 -10.14 1.60 -2.96
CA TYR A 42 -9.24 0.43 -2.96
C TYR A 42 -8.96 -0.10 -1.54
N PRO A 43 -9.98 -0.61 -0.81
CA PRO A 43 -9.79 -1.11 0.54
C PRO A 43 -8.87 -2.34 0.61
N TYR A 44 -8.80 -3.13 -0.47
CA TYR A 44 -7.83 -4.23 -0.59
C TYR A 44 -6.39 -3.71 -0.60
N ALA A 45 -6.10 -2.69 -1.41
CA ALA A 45 -4.78 -2.10 -1.49
C ALA A 45 -4.38 -1.45 -0.15
N PHE A 46 -5.32 -0.79 0.53
CA PHE A 46 -5.08 -0.26 1.87
C PHE A 46 -4.63 -1.34 2.86
N ARG A 47 -5.25 -2.54 2.84
CA ARG A 47 -4.84 -3.65 3.74
C ARG A 47 -3.42 -4.11 3.44
N LYS A 48 -3.04 -4.23 2.16
CA LYS A 48 -1.69 -4.61 1.73
C LYS A 48 -0.65 -3.56 2.13
N TYR A 49 -0.96 -2.28 1.89
CA TYR A 49 -0.14 -1.15 2.33
C TYR A 49 0.03 -1.12 3.86
N ASN A 50 -1.05 -1.27 4.61
CA ASN A 50 -1.01 -1.25 6.07
C ASN A 50 -0.18 -2.42 6.63
N ALA A 51 -0.37 -3.63 6.11
CA ALA A 51 0.45 -4.79 6.46
C ALA A 51 1.94 -4.57 6.11
N ARG A 52 2.25 -4.00 4.93
CA ARG A 52 3.63 -3.67 4.53
C ARG A 52 4.32 -2.74 5.53
N CYS A 53 3.57 -1.85 6.19
CA CYS A 53 4.11 -0.93 7.20
C CYS A 53 4.18 -1.53 8.61
N LEU A 54 3.22 -2.37 9.00
CA LEU A 54 3.04 -2.82 10.38
C LEU A 54 3.54 -4.24 10.65
N SER A 55 3.81 -5.01 9.61
CA SER A 55 4.28 -6.39 9.71
C SER A 55 5.70 -6.50 9.15
N PRO A 56 6.74 -6.48 10.01
CA PRO A 56 8.09 -6.83 9.61
C PRO A 56 8.12 -8.23 8.96
N PRO A 57 9.10 -8.51 8.09
CA PRO A 57 9.25 -9.83 7.49
C PRO A 57 9.30 -10.94 8.55
N THR A 58 8.61 -12.05 8.30
CA THR A 58 8.60 -13.21 9.20
C THR A 58 10.04 -13.67 9.47
N GLY A 59 10.36 -13.89 10.75
CA GLY A 59 11.70 -14.30 11.17
C GLY A 59 12.72 -13.16 11.30
N SER A 60 12.39 -11.93 10.90
CA SER A 60 13.25 -10.77 11.17
C SER A 60 13.20 -10.39 12.66
N LYS A 61 14.36 -10.03 13.23
CA LYS A 61 14.48 -9.55 14.62
C LYS A 61 14.36 -8.02 14.72
N ILE A 62 13.83 -7.36 13.70
CA ILE A 62 13.72 -5.89 13.67
C ILE A 62 12.41 -5.44 14.30
N SER A 63 12.46 -4.32 15.02
CA SER A 63 11.24 -3.67 15.52
C SER A 63 10.39 -3.12 14.38
N ILE A 64 9.10 -2.92 14.63
CA ILE A 64 8.20 -2.23 13.66
C ILE A 64 8.76 -0.86 13.27
N LYS A 65 9.34 -0.11 14.21
CA LYS A 65 9.93 1.21 13.92
C LYS A 65 11.12 1.12 12.95
N GLN A 66 12.01 0.15 13.15
CA GLN A 66 13.13 -0.10 12.23
C GLN A 66 12.63 -0.56 10.87
N HIS A 67 11.65 -1.46 10.83
CA HIS A 67 11.02 -1.90 9.59
C HIS A 67 10.43 -0.72 8.81
N GLN A 68 9.66 0.14 9.47
CA GLN A 68 9.06 1.34 8.86
C GLN A 68 10.13 2.27 8.27
N ALA A 69 11.24 2.48 8.97
CA ALA A 69 12.37 3.24 8.44
C ALA A 69 12.98 2.58 7.18
N ASN A 70 13.09 1.25 7.16
CA ASN A 70 13.59 0.49 6.01
C ASN A 70 12.64 0.48 4.80
N VAL A 71 11.35 0.82 4.99
CA VAL A 71 10.39 0.92 3.88
C VAL A 71 10.53 2.25 3.14
N VAL A 72 11.02 3.30 3.80
CA VAL A 72 11.16 4.62 3.19
C VAL A 72 12.13 4.55 2.01
N GLY A 73 11.76 5.18 0.90
CA GLY A 73 12.49 5.14 -0.36
C GLY A 73 12.23 3.91 -1.23
N THR A 74 11.32 3.02 -0.81
CA THR A 74 10.84 1.88 -1.63
C THR A 74 9.44 2.12 -2.18
N THR A 75 8.99 1.22 -3.05
CA THR A 75 7.62 1.16 -3.56
C THR A 75 6.96 -0.17 -3.24
N LEU A 76 5.70 -0.11 -2.81
CA LEU A 76 4.82 -1.27 -2.84
C LEU A 76 3.89 -1.17 -4.05
N LEU A 77 4.10 -2.04 -5.05
CA LEU A 77 3.18 -2.22 -6.17
C LEU A 77 2.17 -3.31 -5.84
N ILE A 78 0.88 -2.97 -5.84
CA ILE A 78 -0.21 -3.86 -5.45
C ILE A 78 -1.03 -4.18 -6.70
N PRO A 79 -1.13 -5.46 -7.12
CA PRO A 79 -1.95 -5.84 -8.27
C PRO A 79 -3.45 -5.71 -7.97
N PRO A 80 -4.29 -5.53 -8.99
CA PRO A 80 -5.73 -5.64 -8.83
C PRO A 80 -6.09 -7.04 -8.29
N PRO A 81 -7.16 -7.18 -7.47
CA PRO A 81 -7.63 -8.48 -7.04
C PRO A 81 -7.92 -9.37 -8.24
N LYS A 82 -7.45 -10.63 -8.20
CA LYS A 82 -7.78 -11.63 -9.24
C LYS A 82 -9.30 -11.80 -9.28
N ALA A 83 -9.88 -11.72 -10.48
CA ALA A 83 -11.28 -12.10 -10.67
C ALA A 83 -11.42 -13.58 -10.29
N THR A 84 -12.34 -13.89 -9.38
CA THR A 84 -12.54 -15.28 -8.93
C THR A 84 -13.22 -16.13 -10.01
N ASN A 85 -13.89 -15.50 -10.98
CA ASN A 85 -14.62 -16.16 -12.06
C ASN A 85 -14.66 -15.23 -13.29
N GLN A 86 -14.69 -15.77 -14.52
CA GLN A 86 -14.69 -14.99 -15.78
C GLN A 86 -15.83 -13.97 -15.92
N ARG A 87 -16.94 -14.15 -15.19
CA ARG A 87 -18.10 -13.23 -15.21
C ARG A 87 -17.94 -12.03 -14.27
N GLN A 88 -16.88 -11.98 -13.47
CA GLN A 88 -16.69 -10.95 -12.45
C GLN A 88 -15.58 -9.99 -12.88
N VAL A 89 -15.96 -8.89 -13.54
CA VAL A 89 -15.05 -7.78 -13.78
C VAL A 89 -14.66 -7.20 -12.43
N SER A 90 -13.35 -7.10 -12.17
CA SER A 90 -12.85 -6.47 -10.95
C SER A 90 -13.35 -5.03 -10.89
N LYS A 91 -14.08 -4.68 -9.82
CA LYS A 91 -14.52 -3.30 -9.57
C LYS A 91 -13.35 -2.33 -9.36
N THR A 92 -12.15 -2.86 -9.13
CA THR A 92 -10.91 -2.10 -8.95
C THR A 92 -9.84 -2.67 -9.88
N PRO A 93 -9.79 -2.25 -11.14
CA PRO A 93 -8.98 -2.88 -12.17
C PRO A 93 -7.53 -2.37 -12.23
N HIS A 94 -7.11 -1.51 -11.30
CA HIS A 94 -5.83 -0.83 -11.34
C HIS A 94 -4.77 -1.46 -10.43
N TYR A 95 -3.51 -1.32 -10.82
CA TYR A 95 -2.38 -1.48 -9.91
C TYR A 95 -2.26 -0.23 -9.04
N ILE A 96 -1.92 -0.39 -7.76
CA ILE A 96 -1.71 0.73 -6.84
C ILE A 96 -0.24 0.76 -6.44
N ALA A 97 0.46 1.84 -6.78
CA ALA A 97 1.86 2.06 -6.44
C ALA A 97 1.97 3.04 -5.26
N CYS A 98 2.35 2.52 -4.09
CA CYS A 98 2.57 3.29 -2.88
C CYS A 98 4.05 3.69 -2.80
N LEU A 99 4.40 4.92 -3.17
CA LEU A 99 5.76 5.43 -3.01
C LEU A 99 5.97 5.85 -1.55
N PHE A 100 6.88 5.22 -0.82
CA PHE A 100 7.14 5.56 0.59
C PHE A 100 8.12 6.73 0.69
N THR A 101 7.63 7.95 0.56
CA THR A 101 8.49 9.15 0.47
C THR A 101 8.79 9.78 1.82
N SER A 102 8.03 9.46 2.87
CA SER A 102 8.28 9.92 4.25
C SER A 102 8.05 8.80 5.27
N LEU A 103 8.75 8.86 6.40
CA LEU A 103 8.49 7.95 7.52
C LEU A 103 7.14 8.26 8.18
N ASP A 104 6.87 9.54 8.42
CA ASP A 104 5.74 10.04 9.21
C ASP A 104 4.78 10.88 8.34
N TYR A 105 3.72 11.43 8.95
CA TYR A 105 2.74 12.29 8.28
C TYR A 105 2.26 13.42 9.21
N GLY A 106 1.47 14.37 8.66
CA GLY A 106 0.98 15.52 9.40
C GLY A 106 2.11 16.45 9.83
N LYS A 107 2.18 16.81 11.12
CA LYS A 107 3.21 17.73 11.64
C LYS A 107 4.62 17.13 11.69
N ARG A 108 4.76 15.82 11.47
CA ARG A 108 6.04 15.09 11.52
C ARG A 108 6.50 14.57 10.15
N VAL A 109 5.94 15.12 9.07
CA VAL A 109 6.39 14.81 7.70
C VAL A 109 7.91 15.05 7.60
N SER A 110 8.60 14.19 6.84
CA SER A 110 10.04 14.32 6.56
C SER A 110 10.34 15.66 5.87
N PRO A 111 11.56 16.21 6.00
CA PRO A 111 11.95 17.41 5.28
C PRO A 111 11.82 17.27 3.75
N PRO A 112 11.52 18.35 3.00
CA PRO A 112 11.30 18.28 1.55
C PRO A 112 12.45 17.62 0.76
N GLU A 113 13.70 17.88 1.12
CA GLU A 113 14.88 17.28 0.50
C GLU A 113 14.94 15.76 0.69
N GLU A 114 14.55 15.28 1.87
CA GLU A 114 14.46 13.85 2.16
C GLU A 114 13.33 13.21 1.35
N ILE A 115 12.18 13.88 1.27
CA ILE A 115 11.03 13.43 0.46
C ILE A 115 11.41 13.31 -1.00
N LEU A 116 12.08 14.31 -1.58
CA LEU A 116 12.51 14.29 -2.98
C LEU A 116 13.50 13.16 -3.25
N LYS A 117 14.49 12.97 -2.36
CA LYS A 117 15.45 11.85 -2.43
C LYS A 117 14.73 10.50 -2.38
N ASN A 118 13.82 10.33 -1.41
CA ASN A 118 13.06 9.09 -1.25
C ASN A 118 12.12 8.85 -2.43
N THR A 119 11.53 9.90 -3.00
CA THR A 119 10.70 9.83 -4.21
C THR A 119 11.51 9.26 -5.38
N GLY A 120 12.72 9.76 -5.60
CA GLY A 120 13.62 9.24 -6.64
C GLY A 120 13.98 7.77 -6.43
N ASN A 121 14.29 7.37 -5.20
CA ASN A 121 14.57 5.96 -4.88
C ASN A 121 13.33 5.06 -5.11
N ALA A 122 12.15 5.51 -4.67
CA ALA A 122 10.92 4.76 -4.81
C ALA A 122 10.51 4.60 -6.28
N LEU A 123 10.72 5.62 -7.12
CA LEU A 123 10.47 5.54 -8.57
C LEU A 123 11.40 4.53 -9.25
N LYS A 124 12.68 4.48 -8.87
CA LYS A 124 13.61 3.44 -9.37
C LYS A 124 13.17 2.04 -8.96
N ASP A 125 12.71 1.88 -7.73
CA ASP A 125 12.17 0.60 -7.24
C ASP A 125 10.89 0.20 -7.98
N LEU A 126 9.99 1.16 -8.25
CA LEU A 126 8.80 0.93 -9.06
C LEU A 126 9.14 0.53 -10.49
N ALA A 127 10.10 1.21 -11.13
CA ALA A 127 10.51 0.91 -12.50
C ALA A 127 11.01 -0.54 -12.64
N LYS A 128 11.77 -1.04 -11.66
CA LYS A 128 12.21 -2.44 -11.61
C LYS A 128 11.02 -3.40 -11.52
N GLN A 129 10.09 -3.17 -10.59
CA GLN A 129 8.90 -4.01 -10.42
C GLN A 129 8.01 -4.01 -11.68
N VAL A 130 7.87 -2.86 -12.35
CA VAL A 130 7.11 -2.75 -13.61
C VAL A 130 7.79 -3.50 -14.75
N ALA A 131 9.12 -3.41 -14.87
CA ALA A 131 9.87 -4.16 -15.87
C ALA A 131 9.71 -5.67 -15.68
N GLU A 132 9.87 -6.16 -14.45
CA GLU A 132 9.70 -7.59 -14.11
C GLU A 132 8.29 -8.10 -14.47
N ILE A 133 7.23 -7.35 -14.15
CA ILE A 133 5.86 -7.78 -14.45
C ILE A 133 5.58 -7.78 -15.96
N ARG A 134 6.13 -6.81 -16.70
CA ARG A 134 6.00 -6.76 -18.16
C ARG A 134 6.74 -7.92 -18.85
N GLU A 135 7.89 -8.33 -18.32
CA GLU A 135 8.62 -9.51 -18.82
C GLU A 135 7.82 -10.81 -18.61
N LEU A 136 7.06 -10.91 -17.51
CA LEU A 136 6.15 -12.03 -17.24
C LEU A 136 4.90 -12.05 -18.13
N ARG A 137 4.80 -11.15 -19.12
CA ARG A 137 3.69 -11.01 -20.07
C ARG A 137 2.33 -10.77 -19.41
N GLU A 138 2.31 -10.20 -18.20
CA GLU A 138 1.07 -9.66 -17.65
C GLU A 138 0.74 -8.33 -18.34
N GLU A 139 -0.49 -8.18 -18.80
CA GLU A 139 -0.94 -6.91 -19.38
C GLU A 139 -0.96 -5.81 -18.30
N MET A 140 -0.12 -4.79 -18.48
CA MET A 140 0.01 -3.66 -17.58
C MET A 140 -0.04 -2.35 -18.38
N GLY A 141 -0.92 -1.44 -17.93
CA GLY A 141 -1.14 -0.15 -18.57
C GLY A 141 -0.07 0.90 -18.23
N ASN A 142 -0.39 2.16 -18.53
CA ASN A 142 0.48 3.30 -18.29
C ASN A 142 0.44 3.75 -16.82
N CYS A 143 1.41 4.58 -16.44
CA CYS A 143 1.46 5.18 -15.11
C CYS A 143 0.66 6.48 -15.06
N HIS A 144 -0.21 6.59 -14.06
CA HIS A 144 -0.93 7.80 -13.73
C HIS A 144 -0.60 8.19 -12.28
N ALA A 145 -0.36 9.47 -12.05
CA ALA A 145 -0.08 10.01 -10.71
C ALA A 145 -0.94 11.24 -10.46
N VAL A 146 -1.18 11.59 -9.19
CA VAL A 146 -1.59 12.96 -8.87
C VAL A 146 -0.34 13.84 -8.79
N ARG A 147 -0.50 15.13 -8.49
CA ARG A 147 0.62 15.97 -8.02
C ARG A 147 1.12 15.46 -6.65
N ILE A 148 1.94 14.41 -6.67
CA ILE A 148 2.43 13.76 -5.45
C ILE A 148 3.32 14.74 -4.66
N ASN A 149 3.35 14.58 -3.34
CA ASN A 149 4.06 15.42 -2.38
C ASN A 149 3.58 16.90 -2.26
N SER A 150 2.85 17.48 -3.21
CA SER A 150 2.46 18.90 -3.20
C SER A 150 1.37 19.27 -2.18
N GLY A 151 0.50 18.32 -1.84
CA GLY A 151 -0.55 18.52 -0.85
C GLY A 151 -0.02 18.45 0.59
N ARG A 152 -0.38 17.38 1.30
CA ARG A 152 -0.12 17.24 2.75
C ARG A 152 1.36 17.09 3.12
N PHE A 153 2.23 16.82 2.16
CA PHE A 153 3.67 16.76 2.38
C PHE A 153 4.37 18.10 2.13
N GLY A 154 3.67 19.08 1.52
CA GLY A 154 4.15 20.45 1.40
C GLY A 154 5.41 20.63 0.57
N VAL A 155 5.68 19.74 -0.39
CA VAL A 155 6.81 19.86 -1.30
C VAL A 155 6.38 20.55 -2.57
N ASP A 156 7.09 21.60 -2.97
CA ASP A 156 6.88 22.29 -4.25
C ASP A 156 6.74 21.27 -5.41
N TRP A 157 5.64 21.41 -6.17
CA TRP A 157 5.34 20.52 -7.28
C TRP A 157 6.44 20.52 -8.33
N GLN A 158 7.05 21.66 -8.65
CA GLN A 158 8.10 21.73 -9.68
C GLN A 158 9.32 20.90 -9.31
N LYS A 159 9.68 20.86 -8.03
CA LYS A 159 10.78 20.01 -7.54
C LYS A 159 10.44 18.53 -7.67
N THR A 160 9.19 18.16 -7.34
CA THR A 160 8.74 16.78 -7.49
C THR A 160 8.66 16.37 -8.96
N LYS A 161 8.17 17.24 -9.83
CA LYS A 161 8.11 17.04 -11.29
C LYS A 161 9.50 16.82 -11.88
N ALA A 162 10.50 17.58 -11.46
CA ALA A 162 11.89 17.37 -11.89
C ALA A 162 12.42 15.98 -11.50
N VAL A 163 12.08 15.48 -10.31
CA VAL A 163 12.43 14.10 -9.89
C VAL A 163 11.73 13.07 -10.77
N LEU A 164 10.46 13.28 -11.14
CA LEU A 164 9.71 12.38 -12.03
C LEU A 164 10.34 12.34 -13.44
N GLN A 165 10.69 13.49 -14.01
CA GLN A 165 11.34 13.59 -15.33
C GLN A 165 12.71 12.91 -15.38
N GLY A 166 13.41 12.88 -14.24
CA GLY A 166 14.69 12.17 -14.08
C GLY A 166 14.56 10.64 -13.95
N GLY A 167 13.33 10.11 -13.88
CA GLY A 167 13.06 8.67 -13.78
C GLY A 167 12.98 7.94 -15.13
N ASP A 168 12.59 6.67 -15.04
CA ASP A 168 12.52 5.72 -16.17
C ASP A 168 11.06 5.33 -16.54
N LEU A 169 10.07 6.05 -16.00
CA LEU A 169 8.65 5.77 -16.22
C LEU A 169 7.96 7.01 -16.77
N ASP A 170 7.33 6.86 -17.93
CA ASP A 170 6.42 7.88 -18.46
C ASP A 170 5.16 7.94 -17.57
N ILE A 171 4.83 9.14 -17.09
CA ILE A 171 3.76 9.35 -16.11
C ILE A 171 2.85 10.46 -16.60
N THR A 172 1.55 10.14 -16.67
CA THR A 172 0.49 11.14 -16.84
C THR A 172 0.05 11.64 -15.46
N VAL A 173 0.30 12.91 -15.19
CA VAL A 173 -0.11 13.53 -13.92
C VAL A 173 -1.52 14.10 -14.08
N VAL A 174 -2.45 13.54 -13.33
CA VAL A 174 -3.86 13.92 -13.32
C VAL A 174 -4.11 14.88 -12.17
N ARG A 175 -4.70 16.03 -12.49
CA ARG A 175 -5.06 17.08 -11.53
C ARG A 175 -6.56 17.37 -11.55
N PRO A 176 -7.21 17.58 -10.40
CA PRO A 176 -8.58 18.10 -10.39
C PRO A 176 -8.68 19.46 -11.07
N GLU A 177 -9.86 19.75 -11.60
CA GLU A 177 -10.17 21.03 -12.20
C GLU A 177 -10.01 22.17 -11.18
N GLY A 178 -9.35 23.26 -11.59
CA GLY A 178 -9.18 24.46 -10.76
C GLY A 178 -7.97 24.48 -9.82
N GLU A 179 -7.12 23.45 -9.79
CA GLU A 179 -5.95 23.39 -8.91
C GLU A 179 -4.91 24.50 -9.18
N ASP A 180 -4.71 24.93 -10.43
CA ASP A 180 -3.71 25.96 -10.77
C ASP A 180 -4.01 27.33 -10.14
N LYS A 181 -5.29 27.65 -9.89
CA LYS A 181 -5.67 28.92 -9.26
C LYS A 181 -5.26 29.00 -7.79
N ALA A 182 -5.08 27.86 -7.13
CA ALA A 182 -4.66 27.80 -5.73
C ALA A 182 -3.14 28.02 -5.59
N ASP A 183 -2.36 27.54 -6.57
CA ASP A 183 -0.90 27.71 -6.61
C ASP A 183 -0.51 29.18 -6.88
N GLU A 184 -1.24 29.89 -7.75
CA GLU A 184 -1.01 31.33 -8.02
C GLU A 184 -1.46 32.25 -6.87
N ALA A 185 -2.43 31.83 -6.06
CA ALA A 185 -2.96 32.64 -4.96
C ALA A 185 -2.13 32.56 -3.66
N GLY A 186 -1.01 31.81 -3.63
CA GLY A 186 -0.17 31.65 -2.43
C GLY A 186 -0.90 31.03 -1.22
N GLY A 187 -2.04 30.38 -1.45
CA GLY A 187 -2.94 29.94 -0.39
C GLY A 187 -2.48 28.65 0.26
N LYS A 188 -1.97 28.72 1.49
CA LYS A 188 -2.05 27.58 2.42
C LYS A 188 -3.50 27.08 2.40
N LEU A 189 -3.71 25.81 2.07
CA LEU A 189 -4.97 25.12 2.34
C LEU A 189 -5.31 25.30 3.83
N GLU A 190 -6.17 26.27 4.14
CA GLU A 190 -6.71 26.46 5.46
C GLU A 190 -7.43 25.19 5.88
N GLN A 191 -7.11 24.71 7.07
CA GLN A 191 -7.83 23.61 7.67
C GLN A 191 -9.23 24.11 8.04
N PRO A 192 -10.31 23.36 7.75
CA PRO A 192 -11.61 23.70 8.31
C PRO A 192 -11.51 23.72 9.84
N PRO A 193 -12.11 24.72 10.51
CA PRO A 193 -11.99 24.87 11.95
C PRO A 193 -12.52 23.63 12.67
N ALA A 194 -11.78 23.20 13.70
CA ALA A 194 -12.22 22.17 14.61
C ALA A 194 -13.57 22.58 15.23
N LYS A 195 -14.63 21.82 14.95
CA LYS A 195 -15.93 22.00 15.61
C LYS A 195 -15.72 21.84 17.12
N GLY A 196 -15.93 22.91 17.89
CA GLY A 196 -15.82 22.80 19.34
C GLY A 196 -15.95 24.06 20.19
N GLU A 197 -16.52 25.18 19.73
CA GLU A 197 -16.88 26.29 20.63
C GLU A 197 -18.41 26.42 20.74
N LYS A 198 -18.93 26.09 21.92
CA LYS A 198 -20.30 26.42 22.32
C LYS A 198 -20.33 27.88 22.77
N ALA A 199 -20.96 28.74 21.98
CA ALA A 199 -21.38 30.07 22.42
C ALA A 199 -22.84 30.02 22.91
N LYS A 200 -23.06 30.33 24.20
CA LYS A 200 -24.25 30.98 24.82
C LYS A 200 -23.79 31.40 26.23
N GLY A 201 -23.94 32.61 26.77
CA GLY A 201 -24.72 33.78 26.43
C GLY A 201 -25.32 34.36 27.73
N LYS A 202 -24.86 35.56 28.13
CA LYS A 202 -25.51 36.63 28.93
C LYS A 202 -25.82 36.41 30.44
N THR A 203 -25.34 37.38 31.22
CA THR A 203 -25.63 37.84 32.61
C THR A 203 -27.06 38.45 32.73
N LEU A 204 -27.75 38.70 33.86
CA LEU A 204 -27.55 39.07 35.31
C LEU A 204 -28.89 38.72 36.09
N PRO A 205 -29.18 39.15 37.34
CA PRO A 205 -28.59 38.82 38.66
C PRO A 205 -29.64 38.39 39.73
N THR A 206 -29.21 37.93 40.92
CA THR A 206 -29.63 38.36 42.28
C THR A 206 -29.30 37.31 43.36
N GLY A 207 -28.54 37.72 44.39
CA GLY A 207 -28.93 37.64 45.80
C GLY A 207 -28.96 36.32 46.59
N ILE A 208 -28.10 36.28 47.63
CA ILE A 208 -28.37 35.82 49.02
C ILE A 208 -28.05 34.35 49.40
N ASN A 209 -26.89 34.23 50.06
CA ASN A 209 -26.62 33.66 51.40
C ASN A 209 -26.41 32.15 51.70
N THR A 210 -25.21 31.92 52.26
CA THR A 210 -24.80 31.06 53.40
C THR A 210 -24.60 29.53 53.32
N ARG A 211 -23.41 29.18 53.86
CA ARG A 211 -23.02 27.99 54.66
C ARG A 211 -22.59 26.71 53.92
N GLY A 212 -21.31 26.36 54.15
CA GLY A 212 -20.99 25.15 54.92
C GLY A 212 -20.23 24.03 54.21
N CYS A 213 -19.00 23.81 54.68
CA CYS A 213 -18.33 22.52 54.88
C CYS A 213 -17.66 21.79 53.70
N ASN A 214 -16.31 21.82 53.76
CA ASN A 214 -15.34 20.72 53.67
C ASN A 214 -15.72 19.41 52.96
N GLY A 215 -14.88 19.01 52.00
CA GLY A 215 -14.74 17.62 51.57
C GLY A 215 -13.73 17.43 50.44
N ARG A 216 -12.50 17.07 50.79
CA ARG A 216 -11.53 16.47 49.85
C ARG A 216 -12.10 15.16 49.30
N ALA A 217 -12.08 14.97 47.98
CA ALA A 217 -11.98 13.63 47.39
C ALA A 217 -11.37 13.68 45.98
N SER A 218 -10.23 13.01 45.87
CA SER A 218 -9.56 12.61 44.64
C SER A 218 -10.43 11.62 43.87
N ILE A 219 -10.68 11.86 42.57
CA ILE A 219 -11.04 10.78 41.63
C ILE A 219 -10.35 11.02 40.29
N ARG A 220 -9.22 10.35 40.09
CA ARG A 220 -8.56 10.09 38.81
C ARG A 220 -8.81 8.62 38.50
N ALA A 221 -9.85 8.30 37.72
CA ALA A 221 -10.02 7.04 36.97
C ALA A 221 -11.47 6.92 36.46
N SER A 222 -11.71 7.15 35.17
CA SER A 222 -12.80 6.50 34.41
C SER A 222 -12.81 7.01 32.98
N ALA A 223 -12.03 6.35 32.11
CA ALA A 223 -12.29 6.32 30.67
C ALA A 223 -11.50 5.19 29.97
N GLU A 224 -11.35 4.02 30.59
CA GLU A 224 -10.72 2.85 29.93
C GLU A 224 -11.53 1.54 30.04
N SER A 225 -12.80 1.58 30.46
CA SER A 225 -13.56 0.34 30.74
C SER A 225 -14.75 0.05 29.82
N SER A 226 -14.77 0.53 28.57
CA SER A 226 -15.89 0.25 27.63
C SER A 226 -15.51 -0.44 26.32
N PHE A 227 -14.23 -0.71 26.06
CA PHE A 227 -13.83 -1.39 24.81
C PHE A 227 -13.44 -2.87 25.00
N GLU A 228 -13.02 -3.26 26.20
CA GLU A 228 -12.49 -4.62 26.45
C GLU A 228 -13.57 -5.66 26.79
N LYS A 229 -14.82 -5.22 27.04
CA LYS A 229 -15.95 -6.12 27.37
C LYS A 229 -16.67 -6.70 26.15
N GLN A 230 -16.29 -6.33 24.91
CA GLN A 230 -17.01 -6.74 23.70
C GLN A 230 -16.31 -7.85 22.89
N MET A 231 -15.20 -8.43 23.37
CA MET A 231 -14.47 -9.52 22.68
C MET A 231 -14.35 -10.83 23.48
N ARG A 232 -15.11 -10.99 24.58
CA ARG A 232 -15.19 -12.26 25.32
C ARG A 232 -16.63 -12.76 25.33
N GLY A 233 -17.04 -13.43 24.25
CA GLY A 233 -18.42 -13.93 24.19
C GLY A 233 -18.87 -14.65 22.94
N VAL A 234 -18.03 -15.43 22.26
CA VAL A 234 -18.52 -16.46 21.32
C VAL A 234 -17.66 -17.72 21.45
N LYS A 235 -18.11 -18.65 22.30
CA LYS A 235 -17.76 -20.07 22.22
C LYS A 235 -18.93 -20.82 21.59
N ARG A 236 -18.61 -21.93 20.91
CA ARG A 236 -19.45 -22.93 20.21
C ARG A 236 -19.52 -22.67 18.69
N LYS A 237 -19.28 -23.61 17.79
CA LYS A 237 -19.26 -25.09 17.82
C LYS A 237 -18.21 -25.58 16.82
N VAL A 238 -17.48 -26.63 17.18
CA VAL A 238 -16.74 -27.48 16.24
C VAL A 238 -17.80 -28.23 15.43
N GLY A 239 -18.05 -27.77 14.21
CA GLY A 239 -18.74 -28.51 13.16
C GLY A 239 -17.69 -29.21 12.33
N LYS A 240 -17.85 -30.53 12.23
CA LYS A 240 -17.03 -31.46 11.48
C LYS A 240 -17.74 -31.59 10.13
N ASP A 241 -17.21 -30.97 9.08
CA ASP A 241 -17.68 -31.25 7.72
C ASP A 241 -16.74 -32.28 7.07
N PRO A 242 -17.32 -33.32 6.42
CA PRO A 242 -16.60 -34.40 5.76
C PRO A 242 -16.28 -34.02 4.30
N ASP A 243 -15.40 -34.85 3.72
CA ASP A 243 -15.37 -35.14 2.28
C ASP A 243 -14.62 -34.13 1.38
N ASP A 244 -13.33 -34.41 1.17
CA ASP A 244 -12.70 -34.25 -0.15
C ASP A 244 -11.79 -35.47 -0.32
N GLY A 245 -12.35 -36.48 -0.98
CA GLY A 245 -11.73 -37.75 -1.28
C GLY A 245 -10.58 -37.64 -2.30
N ASP A 246 -9.65 -38.57 -2.11
CA ASP A 246 -8.71 -39.11 -3.09
C ASP A 246 -9.39 -39.44 -4.43
N GLU A 247 -8.75 -39.05 -5.53
CA GLU A 247 -8.69 -39.70 -6.86
C GLU A 247 -7.87 -38.73 -7.76
N HIS A 248 -6.83 -39.07 -8.53
CA HIS A 248 -6.33 -40.33 -9.05
C HIS A 248 -4.81 -40.23 -9.18
N ARG A 249 -4.11 -41.27 -8.70
CA ARG A 249 -2.73 -41.58 -9.05
C ARG A 249 -2.76 -43.00 -9.64
N GLU A 250 -2.85 -43.09 -10.97
CA GLU A 250 -2.75 -44.38 -11.67
C GLU A 250 -1.31 -44.62 -12.14
N ASP A 251 -0.67 -45.55 -11.44
CA ASP A 251 0.07 -46.71 -11.93
C ASP A 251 0.61 -46.69 -13.37
N MET A 252 1.95 -46.69 -13.47
CA MET A 252 2.64 -47.43 -14.52
C MET A 252 3.34 -48.64 -13.92
N GLN A 253 2.95 -49.81 -14.42
CA GLN A 253 3.41 -51.13 -14.06
C GLN A 253 4.91 -51.32 -14.32
N GLY A 254 5.58 -52.05 -13.43
CA GLY A 254 6.93 -52.55 -13.62
C GLY A 254 7.23 -53.70 -12.67
N GLN A 255 6.69 -54.89 -12.96
CA GLN A 255 7.08 -56.13 -12.28
C GLN A 255 8.44 -56.62 -12.79
N ALA A 256 9.23 -57.09 -11.83
CA ALA A 256 10.55 -57.67 -11.97
C ALA A 256 10.56 -59.03 -12.69
N LEU A 257 11.73 -59.47 -13.20
CA LEU A 257 12.34 -60.77 -12.87
C LEU A 257 13.74 -60.97 -13.49
N ALA A 258 14.71 -61.18 -12.58
CA ALA A 258 15.85 -62.10 -12.58
C ALA A 258 16.73 -62.38 -13.83
N ARG A 259 18.01 -61.98 -13.67
CA ARG A 259 19.28 -62.77 -13.77
C ARG A 259 19.47 -63.77 -14.92
N THR A 260 20.59 -63.61 -15.66
CA THR A 260 21.71 -64.58 -15.78
C THR A 260 22.84 -64.05 -16.70
N HIS A 261 24.08 -64.10 -16.22
CA HIS A 261 25.33 -64.12 -17.02
C HIS A 261 25.67 -65.60 -17.32
N PRO A 262 26.28 -65.94 -18.46
CA PRO A 262 27.74 -65.84 -18.72
C PRO A 262 28.01 -65.30 -20.15
N GLY A 263 29.17 -64.91 -20.67
CA GLY A 263 30.58 -65.22 -20.42
C GLY A 263 31.26 -65.38 -21.81
N ILE A 264 32.43 -64.76 -21.99
CA ILE A 264 33.54 -65.22 -22.86
C ILE A 264 33.54 -64.83 -24.37
N ALA A 265 34.52 -63.94 -24.68
CA ALA A 265 35.52 -63.97 -25.78
C ALA A 265 35.27 -63.43 -27.21
N LYS A 266 36.14 -62.44 -27.51
CA LYS A 266 37.13 -62.37 -28.63
C LYS A 266 36.72 -61.80 -30.01
N ARG A 267 37.74 -61.09 -30.54
CA ARG A 267 38.07 -60.67 -31.93
C ARG A 267 37.33 -59.42 -32.43
N ARG A 268 38.01 -58.31 -32.75
CA ARG A 268 39.10 -57.95 -33.71
C ARG A 268 38.51 -57.32 -34.99
N LYS A 269 39.03 -56.12 -35.27
CA LYS A 269 39.39 -55.50 -36.56
C LYS A 269 38.33 -54.73 -37.37
N LYS A 270 38.77 -53.50 -37.73
CA LYS A 270 38.60 -52.74 -38.99
C LYS A 270 37.17 -52.30 -39.30
N MET A 271 36.86 -51.05 -39.60
CA MET A 271 37.29 -50.08 -40.63
C MET A 271 36.37 -48.86 -40.40
N ASP A 272 36.57 -47.61 -40.80
CA ASP A 272 37.54 -46.92 -41.63
C ASP A 272 37.53 -45.44 -41.21
N LEU A 273 38.66 -44.78 -41.44
CA LEU A 273 38.82 -43.32 -41.46
C LEU A 273 38.14 -42.75 -42.71
N ASP A 274 37.52 -41.58 -42.57
CA ASP A 274 37.46 -40.58 -43.62
C ASP A 274 37.89 -39.23 -43.03
N ARG A 275 38.86 -38.59 -43.71
CA ARG A 275 39.54 -37.29 -43.48
C ARG A 275 40.71 -37.21 -42.51
#